data_AF-A0A804NU36-F1
#
_entry.id   AF-A0A804NU36-F1
#
_cell.length_a   1.000
_cell.length_b   1.000
_cell.length_c   1.000
_cell.angle_alpha   90.00
_cell.angle_beta   90.00
_cell.angle_gamma   90.00
#
_symmetry.space_group_name_H-M   'P 1'
#
loop_
_entity.id
_entity.type
_entity.pdbx_description
1 polymer ?
#
loop_
_entity_poly.entity_id
_entity_poly.type
_entity_poly.pdbx_seq_one_letter_code
_entity_poly.pdbx_strand_id
1 'polypeptide(L)'
;MGKRWIPLEANPDVLNQFIWGLGVHEEDVQFCDVYGLDDELLAMVPQPVLAVLFLYPLTSLDEEKEESSVSAATSTSAGKELSKKVYFTKQTVGNACGTVGVIHAIGNATSQIKLVEGSYFEKFYKQTADMDPAQRAAFLEEDDEMEDAHSVAASAGDTDVNFMSLMDENHNPHPMALHHLKPCCRMLQKSSKLELQRTLTR
;
A
#
# COMPACT_ATOMS: atom_id res chain seq x y z
N MET A 1 -11.60 -21.22 -2.23
CA MET A 1 -10.39 -20.46 -2.59
C MET A 1 -10.86 -19.07 -2.98
N GLY A 2 -10.41 -18.02 -2.29
CA GLY A 2 -10.76 -16.65 -2.62
C GLY A 2 -10.00 -16.15 -3.85
N LYS A 3 -10.42 -15.00 -4.40
CA LYS A 3 -9.74 -14.30 -5.49
C LYS A 3 -8.27 -14.03 -5.11
N ARG A 4 -7.34 -14.32 -6.02
CA ARG A 4 -5.89 -14.10 -5.85
C ARG A 4 -5.35 -13.40 -7.08
N TRP A 5 -4.50 -12.40 -6.86
CA TRP A 5 -3.81 -11.67 -7.92
C TRP A 5 -2.33 -12.04 -8.00
N ILE A 6 -1.64 -11.50 -9.00
CA ILE A 6 -0.18 -11.62 -9.13
C ILE A 6 0.46 -10.62 -8.17
N PRO A 7 1.37 -11.02 -7.27
CA PRO A 7 2.00 -10.07 -6.35
C PRO A 7 2.72 -8.94 -7.11
N LEU A 8 2.51 -7.70 -6.67
CA LEU A 8 3.22 -6.54 -7.21
C LEU A 8 4.67 -6.53 -6.71
N GLU A 9 5.61 -6.32 -7.63
CA GLU A 9 7.01 -6.11 -7.29
C GLU A 9 7.19 -4.76 -6.56
N ALA A 10 7.97 -4.75 -5.48
CA ALA A 10 8.30 -3.52 -4.73
C ALA A 10 9.36 -2.68 -5.46
N ASN A 11 9.04 -2.27 -6.68
CA ASN A 11 9.91 -1.52 -7.59
C ASN A 11 9.28 -0.14 -7.86
N PRO A 12 10.01 0.97 -7.68
CA PRO A 12 9.47 2.31 -7.89
C PRO A 12 8.93 2.49 -9.31
N ASP A 13 9.56 1.92 -10.34
CA ASP A 13 9.09 2.05 -11.73
C ASP A 13 7.73 1.37 -11.93
N VAL A 14 7.56 0.16 -11.38
CA VAL A 14 6.27 -0.57 -11.39
C VAL A 14 5.19 0.23 -10.65
N LEU A 15 5.50 0.71 -9.43
CA LEU A 15 4.54 1.47 -8.63
C LEU A 15 4.20 2.82 -9.27
N ASN A 16 5.16 3.47 -9.91
CA ASN A 16 4.97 4.73 -10.62
C ASN A 16 4.06 4.56 -11.83
N GLN A 17 4.38 3.61 -12.71
CA GLN A 17 3.52 3.28 -13.85
C GLN A 17 2.10 2.94 -13.39
N PHE A 18 1.97 2.22 -12.28
CA PHE A 18 0.67 1.89 -11.71
C PHE A 18 -0.11 3.14 -11.29
N ILE A 19 0.47 4.02 -10.46
CA ILE A 19 -0.26 5.23 -10.00
C ILE A 19 -0.58 6.20 -11.13
N TRP A 20 0.28 6.28 -12.15
CA TRP A 20 0.02 7.10 -13.33
C TRP A 20 -1.15 6.56 -14.15
N GLY A 21 -1.20 5.24 -14.35
CA GLY A 21 -2.34 4.55 -14.97
C GLY A 21 -3.65 4.73 -14.19
N LEU A 22 -3.56 4.82 -12.85
CA LEU A 22 -4.70 5.11 -11.96
C LEU A 22 -5.17 6.58 -12.04
N GLY A 23 -4.38 7.48 -12.64
CA GLY A 23 -4.73 8.89 -12.82
C GLY A 23 -4.04 9.87 -11.89
N VAL A 24 -2.89 9.51 -11.32
CA VAL A 24 -2.00 10.45 -10.66
C VAL A 24 -1.10 11.12 -11.71
N HIS A 25 -0.90 12.43 -11.62
CA HIS A 25 -0.01 13.14 -12.55
C HIS A 25 1.46 12.76 -12.32
N GLU A 26 2.18 12.46 -13.41
CA GLU A 26 3.61 12.09 -13.38
C GLU A 26 4.50 13.17 -12.74
N GLU A 27 4.14 14.44 -12.93
CA GLU A 27 4.88 15.58 -12.40
C GLU A 27 4.52 15.94 -10.95
N ASP A 28 3.46 15.34 -10.39
CA ASP A 28 2.97 15.70 -9.06
C ASP A 28 3.61 14.85 -7.96
N VAL A 29 3.68 13.53 -8.15
CA VAL A 29 4.27 12.59 -7.19
C VAL A 29 4.82 11.33 -7.86
N GLN A 30 5.79 10.73 -7.19
CA GLN A 30 6.40 9.47 -7.58
C GLN A 30 6.86 8.67 -6.35
N PHE A 31 6.95 7.36 -6.51
CA PHE A 31 7.65 6.47 -5.62
C PHE A 31 9.16 6.52 -5.88
N CYS A 32 9.92 6.60 -4.80
CA CYS A 32 11.38 6.50 -4.82
C CYS A 32 11.86 5.44 -3.82
N ASP A 33 13.03 4.88 -4.12
CA ASP A 33 13.74 3.97 -3.24
C ASP A 33 14.23 4.67 -1.98
N VAL A 34 14.16 3.94 -0.86
CA VAL A 34 14.87 4.29 0.37
C VAL A 34 16.02 3.29 0.52
N TYR A 35 17.25 3.76 0.32
CA TYR A 35 18.44 2.91 0.36
C TYR A 35 18.86 2.52 1.78
N GLY A 36 18.44 3.28 2.78
CA GLY A 36 18.71 3.00 4.19
C GLY A 36 18.05 4.00 5.13
N LEU A 37 18.24 3.77 6.43
CA LEU A 37 17.53 4.49 7.51
C LEU A 37 18.42 5.42 8.34
N ASP A 38 19.70 5.49 8.02
CA ASP A 38 20.60 6.51 8.54
C ASP A 38 20.36 7.86 7.87
N ASP A 39 20.77 8.93 8.55
CA ASP A 39 20.48 10.31 8.13
C ASP A 39 21.07 10.63 6.75
N GLU A 40 22.21 10.02 6.39
CA GLU A 40 22.86 10.24 5.10
C GLU A 40 22.05 9.63 3.95
N LEU A 41 21.60 8.37 4.11
CA LEU A 41 20.80 7.71 3.09
C LEU A 41 19.37 8.28 3.00
N LEU A 42 18.79 8.69 4.13
CA LEU A 42 17.47 9.36 4.16
C LEU A 42 17.50 10.75 3.50
N ALA A 43 18.64 11.45 3.55
CA ALA A 43 18.78 12.75 2.89
C ALA A 43 18.71 12.66 1.35
N MET A 44 18.86 11.46 0.77
CA MET A 44 18.70 11.24 -0.68
C MET A 44 17.24 11.12 -1.12
N VAL A 45 16.30 10.93 -0.18
CA VAL A 45 14.88 10.80 -0.47
C VAL A 45 14.28 12.19 -0.76
N PRO A 46 13.65 12.40 -1.94
CA PRO A 46 13.02 13.67 -2.27
C PRO A 46 11.98 14.12 -1.24
N GLN A 47 11.90 15.43 -1.01
CA GLN A 47 11.00 16.02 -0.03
C GLN A 47 9.98 16.93 -0.74
N PRO A 48 8.71 16.98 -0.27
CA PRO A 48 8.17 16.30 0.90
C PRO A 48 7.79 14.83 0.66
N VAL A 49 7.97 13.99 1.69
CA VAL A 49 7.45 12.62 1.73
C VAL A 49 5.98 12.62 2.17
N LEU A 50 5.11 12.02 1.36
CA LEU A 50 3.67 11.90 1.60
C LEU A 50 3.28 10.55 2.23
N ALA A 51 4.00 9.48 1.87
CA ALA A 51 3.76 8.14 2.39
C ALA A 51 5.04 7.28 2.34
N VAL A 52 5.12 6.25 3.18
CA VAL A 52 6.13 5.18 3.08
C VAL A 52 5.42 3.83 3.05
N LEU A 53 5.76 3.00 2.06
CA LEU A 53 5.35 1.60 1.95
C LEU A 53 6.53 0.72 2.37
N PHE A 54 6.25 -0.27 3.20
CA PHE A 54 7.23 -1.24 3.66
C PHE A 54 6.87 -2.62 3.15
N LEU A 55 7.82 -3.29 2.50
CA LEU A 55 7.77 -4.72 2.24
C LEU A 55 8.62 -5.43 3.28
N TYR A 56 8.02 -6.39 3.99
CA TYR A 56 8.71 -7.21 4.97
C TYR A 56 8.12 -8.62 5.00
N PRO A 57 8.92 -9.64 5.37
CA PRO A 57 8.44 -11.01 5.50
C PRO A 57 7.59 -11.12 6.77
N LEU A 58 6.36 -11.64 6.64
CA LEU A 58 5.59 -12.06 7.80
C LEU A 58 6.20 -13.33 8.37
N THR A 59 6.48 -13.30 9.67
CA THR A 59 6.69 -14.54 10.43
C THR A 59 5.39 -14.92 11.12
N SER A 60 5.20 -16.21 11.41
CA SER A 60 4.01 -16.70 12.13
C SER A 60 3.78 -16.00 13.47
N LEU A 61 4.86 -15.49 14.09
CA LEU A 61 4.80 -14.68 15.31
C LEU A 61 4.20 -13.30 15.08
N ASP A 62 4.31 -12.75 13.87
CA ASP A 62 3.73 -11.45 13.52
C ASP A 62 2.22 -11.59 13.26
N GLU A 63 1.77 -12.71 12.70
CA GLU A 63 0.35 -13.02 12.49
C GLU A 63 -0.41 -13.15 13.82
N GLU A 64 0.13 -13.90 14.78
CA GLU A 64 -0.45 -14.05 16.11
C GLU A 64 -0.51 -12.72 16.88
N LYS A 65 0.46 -11.83 16.62
CA LYS A 65 0.57 -10.52 17.26
C LYS A 65 -0.39 -9.50 16.66
N GLU A 66 -0.63 -9.56 15.36
CA GLU A 66 -1.66 -8.76 14.68
C GLU A 66 -3.08 -9.24 15.03
N GLU A 67 -3.31 -10.55 15.10
CA GLU A 67 -4.62 -11.10 15.52
C GLU A 67 -4.91 -10.78 16.99
N SER A 68 -3.89 -10.85 17.86
CA SER A 68 -4.01 -10.45 19.28
C SER A 68 -4.12 -8.94 19.48
N SER A 69 -3.50 -8.10 18.64
CA SER A 69 -3.61 -6.64 18.74
C SER A 69 -4.97 -6.13 18.23
N VAL A 70 -5.50 -6.73 17.16
CA VAL A 70 -6.84 -6.45 16.64
C VAL A 70 -7.92 -6.95 17.62
N SER A 71 -7.77 -8.14 18.19
CA SER A 71 -8.72 -8.66 19.20
C SER A 71 -8.63 -7.89 20.54
N ALA A 72 -7.44 -7.46 20.97
CA ALA A 72 -7.29 -6.61 22.16
C ALA A 72 -7.86 -5.19 21.95
N ALA A 73 -7.72 -4.61 20.75
CA ALA A 73 -8.32 -3.33 20.38
C ALA A 73 -9.86 -3.42 20.32
N THR A 74 -10.40 -4.57 19.90
CA THR A 74 -11.84 -4.85 19.87
C THR A 74 -12.41 -5.11 21.28
N SER A 75 -11.59 -5.59 22.22
CA SER A 75 -12.01 -5.91 23.59
C SER A 75 -11.87 -4.75 24.59
N THR A 76 -11.05 -3.74 24.30
CA THR A 76 -10.71 -2.66 25.26
C THR A 76 -11.01 -1.24 24.78
N SER A 77 -11.59 -1.06 23.59
CA SER A 77 -12.03 0.26 23.14
C SER A 77 -13.51 0.28 22.78
N ALA A 78 -14.33 0.71 23.74
CA ALA A 78 -15.45 1.55 23.38
C ALA A 78 -14.90 2.74 22.57
N GLY A 79 -15.07 2.68 21.25
CA GLY A 79 -14.88 3.80 20.33
C GLY A 79 -13.52 4.51 20.39
N LYS A 80 -12.44 3.87 19.95
CA LYS A 80 -11.45 4.66 19.20
C LYS A 80 -12.03 4.86 17.81
N GLU A 81 -12.77 5.95 17.65
CA GLU A 81 -13.13 6.50 16.35
C GLU A 81 -11.82 6.53 15.54
N LEU A 82 -11.64 5.61 14.58
CA LEU A 82 -10.64 5.79 13.53
C LEU A 82 -10.89 7.21 13.06
N SER A 83 -9.94 8.12 13.30
CA SER A 83 -10.21 9.54 13.10
C SER A 83 -10.85 9.67 11.72
N LYS A 84 -12.04 10.27 11.60
CA LYS A 84 -12.88 10.31 10.38
C LYS A 84 -12.16 10.79 9.10
N LYS A 85 -10.87 11.13 9.19
CA LYS A 85 -9.96 11.55 8.14
C LYS A 85 -9.14 10.42 7.49
N VAL A 86 -9.04 9.24 8.07
CA VAL A 86 -8.20 8.16 7.51
C VAL A 86 -9.00 7.34 6.51
N TYR A 87 -8.51 7.27 5.27
CA TYR A 87 -9.04 6.40 4.23
C TYR A 87 -8.40 5.02 4.35
N PHE A 88 -9.19 4.00 4.70
CA PHE A 88 -8.70 2.65 5.00
C PHE A 88 -9.62 1.58 4.40
N THR A 89 -9.04 0.57 3.79
CA THR A 89 -9.70 -0.63 3.26
C THR A 89 -9.02 -1.88 3.77
N LYS A 90 -9.80 -2.93 4.08
CA LYS A 90 -9.24 -4.25 4.37
C LYS A 90 -8.68 -4.87 3.09
N GLN A 91 -7.75 -5.81 3.27
CA GLN A 91 -7.33 -6.71 2.19
C GLN A 91 -8.08 -8.02 2.33
N THR A 92 -8.79 -8.39 1.28
CA THR A 92 -9.57 -9.64 1.19
C THR A 92 -9.25 -10.43 -0.08
N VAL A 93 -8.66 -9.76 -1.08
CA VAL A 93 -8.04 -10.40 -2.25
C VAL A 93 -6.61 -10.81 -1.89
N GLY A 94 -6.26 -12.06 -2.15
CA GLY A 94 -4.90 -12.56 -1.94
C GLY A 94 -3.92 -11.86 -2.88
N ASN A 95 -2.73 -11.52 -2.36
CA ASN A 95 -1.64 -10.84 -3.08
C ASN A 95 -1.95 -9.41 -3.56
N ALA A 96 -3.11 -8.85 -3.20
CA ALA A 96 -3.46 -7.46 -3.47
C ALA A 96 -2.81 -6.45 -2.52
N CYS A 97 -1.90 -6.86 -1.64
CA CYS A 97 -1.29 -6.01 -0.62
C CYS A 97 -0.60 -4.77 -1.20
N GLY A 98 0.09 -4.90 -2.35
CA GLY A 98 0.71 -3.78 -3.06
C GLY A 98 -0.34 -2.76 -3.50
N THR A 99 -1.45 -3.22 -4.09
CA THR A 99 -2.57 -2.37 -4.49
C THR A 99 -3.21 -1.68 -3.28
N VAL A 100 -3.46 -2.43 -2.22
CA VAL A 100 -4.03 -1.89 -0.97
C VAL A 100 -3.12 -0.81 -0.38
N GLY A 101 -1.80 -1.03 -0.37
CA GLY A 101 -0.81 -0.04 0.05
C GLY A 101 -0.83 1.24 -0.79
N VAL A 102 -0.93 1.11 -2.12
CA VAL A 102 -1.06 2.25 -3.05
C VAL A 102 -2.38 3.01 -2.85
N ILE A 103 -3.50 2.30 -2.72
CA ILE A 103 -4.82 2.89 -2.42
C ILE A 103 -4.74 3.71 -1.14
N HIS A 104 -4.15 3.17 -0.07
CA HIS A 104 -4.00 3.89 1.18
C HIS A 104 -3.05 5.10 1.02
N ALA A 105 -1.97 4.97 0.25
CA ALA A 105 -0.98 6.03 0.06
C ALA A 105 -1.60 7.25 -0.63
N ILE A 106 -2.22 7.03 -1.79
CA ILE A 106 -2.87 8.10 -2.56
C ILE A 106 -4.12 8.59 -1.84
N GLY A 107 -4.98 7.69 -1.34
CA GLY A 107 -6.26 8.01 -0.71
C GLY A 107 -6.15 8.89 0.55
N ASN A 108 -5.04 8.78 1.29
CA ASN A 108 -4.76 9.65 2.43
C ASN A 108 -3.95 10.90 2.07
N ALA A 109 -3.43 10.98 0.84
CA ALA A 109 -2.68 12.12 0.32
C ALA A 109 -3.46 12.96 -0.71
N THR A 110 -4.76 12.70 -0.91
CA THR A 110 -5.63 13.41 -1.88
C THR A 110 -5.70 14.93 -1.67
N SER A 111 -5.46 15.42 -0.45
CA SER A 111 -5.34 16.88 -0.19
C SER A 111 -4.03 17.50 -0.70
N GLN A 112 -3.05 16.68 -1.06
CA GLN A 112 -1.71 17.05 -1.49
C GLN A 112 -1.36 16.55 -2.90
N ILE A 113 -2.21 15.73 -3.53
CA ILE A 113 -1.99 15.17 -4.86
C ILE A 113 -3.17 15.57 -5.73
N LYS A 114 -2.92 16.02 -6.97
CA LYS A 114 -4.02 16.23 -7.92
C LYS A 114 -4.23 14.94 -8.70
N LEU A 115 -5.46 14.44 -8.62
CA LEU A 115 -5.91 13.37 -9.49
C LEU A 115 -6.41 13.98 -10.79
N VAL A 116 -6.12 13.31 -11.92
CA VAL A 116 -6.65 13.65 -13.23
C VAL A 116 -8.19 13.56 -13.15
N GLU A 117 -8.89 14.62 -13.57
CA GLU A 117 -10.35 14.66 -13.53
C GLU A 117 -10.96 13.53 -14.38
N GLY A 118 -11.88 12.78 -13.81
CA GLY A 118 -12.51 11.64 -14.47
C GLY A 118 -11.61 10.41 -14.59
N SER A 119 -10.41 10.41 -13.99
CA SER A 119 -9.59 9.22 -13.87
C SER A 119 -10.26 8.13 -13.04
N TYR A 120 -9.77 6.91 -13.22
CA TYR A 120 -10.27 5.76 -12.49
C TYR A 120 -10.17 5.96 -10.96
N PHE A 121 -8.99 6.31 -10.43
CA PHE A 121 -8.82 6.44 -8.98
C PHE A 121 -9.64 7.59 -8.39
N GLU A 122 -9.87 8.67 -9.14
CA GLU A 122 -10.76 9.75 -8.69
C GLU A 122 -12.20 9.24 -8.51
N LYS A 123 -12.71 8.44 -9.47
CA LYS A 123 -14.04 7.83 -9.40
C LYS A 123 -14.11 6.81 -8.26
N PHE A 124 -13.14 5.90 -8.19
CA PHE A 124 -13.01 4.90 -7.14
C PHE A 124 -13.07 5.56 -5.75
N TYR A 125 -12.24 6.57 -5.51
CA TYR A 125 -12.17 7.28 -4.24
C TYR A 125 -13.48 7.99 -3.87
N LYS A 126 -14.15 8.63 -4.84
CA LYS A 126 -15.45 9.28 -4.63
C LYS A 126 -16.55 8.27 -4.31
N GLN A 127 -16.60 7.14 -5.02
CA GLN A 127 -17.64 6.12 -4.85
C GLN A 127 -17.54 5.40 -3.50
N THR A 128 -16.32 5.27 -2.98
CA THR A 128 -16.02 4.50 -1.77
C THR A 128 -15.77 5.40 -0.54
N ALA A 129 -15.96 6.72 -0.67
CA ALA A 129 -15.68 7.69 0.39
C ALA A 129 -16.44 7.41 1.69
N ASP A 130 -17.74 7.10 1.58
CA ASP A 130 -18.64 6.86 2.73
C ASP A 130 -18.71 5.39 3.16
N MET A 131 -17.97 4.50 2.49
CA MET A 131 -17.94 3.08 2.81
C MET A 131 -17.05 2.79 4.03
N ASP A 132 -17.45 1.81 4.84
CA ASP A 132 -16.57 1.26 5.87
C ASP A 132 -15.44 0.40 5.27
N PRO A 133 -14.39 0.06 6.03
CA PRO A 133 -13.25 -0.69 5.50
C PRO A 133 -13.57 -2.08 4.92
N ALA A 134 -14.64 -2.73 5.38
CA ALA A 134 -15.06 -4.02 4.84
C ALA A 134 -15.85 -3.84 3.53
N GLN A 135 -16.70 -2.81 3.47
CA GLN A 135 -17.40 -2.43 2.24
C GLN A 135 -16.45 -2.01 1.13
N ARG A 136 -15.39 -1.24 1.44
CA ARG A 136 -14.35 -0.89 0.47
C ARG A 136 -13.60 -2.11 -0.06
N ALA A 137 -13.36 -3.10 0.80
CA ALA A 137 -12.70 -4.34 0.41
C ALA A 137 -13.61 -5.17 -0.53
N ALA A 138 -14.90 -5.29 -0.21
CA ALA A 138 -15.87 -5.94 -1.07
C ALA A 138 -16.05 -5.21 -2.42
N PHE A 139 -15.98 -3.87 -2.42
CA PHE A 139 -15.98 -3.10 -3.66
C PHE A 139 -14.75 -3.40 -4.52
N LEU A 140 -13.56 -3.43 -3.90
CA LEU A 140 -12.30 -3.76 -4.58
C LEU A 140 -12.26 -5.20 -5.11
N GLU A 141 -12.92 -6.15 -4.45
CA GLU A 141 -13.02 -7.54 -4.91
C GLU A 141 -13.73 -7.67 -6.27
N GLU A 142 -14.73 -6.82 -6.52
CA GLU A 142 -15.57 -6.83 -7.72
C GLU A 142 -15.14 -5.79 -8.77
N ASP A 143 -14.02 -5.10 -8.55
CA ASP A 143 -13.52 -4.03 -9.43
C ASP A 143 -12.53 -4.58 -10.47
N ASP A 144 -13.06 -4.93 -11.65
CA ASP A 144 -12.28 -5.44 -12.78
C ASP A 144 -11.28 -4.39 -13.31
N GLU A 145 -11.59 -3.10 -13.23
CA GLU A 145 -10.69 -2.04 -13.74
C GLU A 145 -9.45 -1.90 -12.85
N MET A 146 -9.60 -2.03 -11.52
CA MET A 146 -8.43 -2.13 -10.63
C MET A 146 -7.62 -3.39 -10.87
N GLU A 147 -8.28 -4.54 -11.06
CA GLU A 147 -7.62 -5.81 -11.29
C GLU A 147 -6.80 -5.80 -12.58
N ASP A 148 -7.35 -5.22 -13.65
CA ASP A 148 -6.65 -5.04 -14.93
C ASP A 148 -5.43 -4.12 -14.75
N ALA A 149 -5.61 -2.97 -14.10
CA ALA A 149 -4.51 -2.03 -13.85
C ALA A 149 -3.39 -2.66 -12.99
N HIS A 150 -3.78 -3.43 -11.97
CA HIS A 150 -2.86 -4.20 -11.14
C HIS A 150 -2.12 -5.26 -11.95
N SER A 151 -2.81 -6.01 -12.81
CA SER A 151 -2.23 -7.09 -13.62
C SER A 151 -1.21 -6.56 -14.62
N VAL A 152 -1.48 -5.40 -15.23
CA VAL A 152 -0.53 -4.69 -16.10
C VAL A 152 0.73 -4.31 -15.33
N ALA A 153 0.58 -3.68 -14.15
CA ALA A 153 1.71 -3.29 -13.32
C ALA A 153 2.52 -4.49 -12.83
N ALA A 154 1.87 -5.55 -12.35
CA ALA A 154 2.53 -6.76 -11.85
C ALA A 154 3.34 -7.49 -12.95
N SER A 155 2.92 -7.36 -14.21
CA SER A 155 3.61 -7.96 -15.36
C SER A 155 4.77 -7.11 -15.89
N ALA A 156 4.92 -5.87 -15.41
CA ALA A 156 5.95 -4.92 -15.86
C ALA A 156 7.23 -4.96 -15.00
N GLY A 157 7.25 -5.76 -13.91
CA GLY A 157 8.41 -5.92 -13.05
C GLY A 157 9.59 -6.61 -13.74
N ASP A 158 10.77 -6.47 -13.14
CA ASP A 158 12.01 -7.07 -13.66
C ASP A 158 12.07 -8.58 -13.38
N THR A 159 11.27 -9.07 -12.43
CA THR A 159 11.22 -10.47 -12.03
C THR A 159 10.15 -11.23 -12.81
N ASP A 160 10.47 -12.46 -13.26
CA ASP A 160 9.51 -13.32 -13.95
C ASP A 160 8.28 -13.62 -13.06
N VAL A 161 7.09 -13.40 -13.61
CA VAL A 161 5.81 -13.58 -12.90
C VAL A 161 5.58 -15.03 -12.43
N ASN A 162 6.09 -16.04 -13.15
CA ASN A 162 6.00 -17.44 -12.72
C ASN A 162 6.93 -17.68 -11.55
N PHE A 163 8.11 -17.06 -11.55
CA PHE A 163 9.03 -17.14 -10.43
C PHE A 163 8.45 -16.48 -9.17
N MET A 164 7.81 -15.31 -9.33
CA MET A 164 7.17 -14.60 -8.22
C MET A 164 5.97 -15.39 -7.65
N SER A 165 5.14 -15.97 -8.51
CA SER A 165 4.01 -16.83 -8.09
C SER A 165 4.50 -18.08 -7.35
N LEU A 166 5.57 -18.72 -7.82
CA LEU A 166 6.16 -19.89 -7.14
C LEU A 166 6.79 -19.54 -5.78
N MET A 167 7.37 -18.35 -5.64
CA MET A 167 7.92 -17.90 -4.35
C MET A 167 6.81 -17.64 -3.33
N ASP A 168 5.70 -17.03 -3.75
CA ASP A 168 4.53 -16.75 -2.89
C ASP A 168 3.75 -18.01 -2.51
N GLU A 169 3.70 -19.04 -3.37
CA GLU A 169 3.09 -20.33 -3.00
C GLU A 169 3.93 -21.08 -1.94
N ASN A 170 5.21 -20.75 -1.79
CA ASN A 170 6.15 -21.40 -0.85
C ASN A 170 6.54 -20.53 0.37
N HIS A 171 6.23 -19.23 0.36
CA HIS A 171 6.48 -18.29 1.45
C HIS A 171 5.18 -17.56 1.80
N ASN A 172 4.91 -17.40 3.10
CA ASN A 172 3.72 -16.71 3.60
C ASN A 172 3.59 -15.31 2.96
N PRO A 173 2.40 -14.83 2.60
CA PRO A 173 2.24 -13.63 1.76
C PRO A 173 2.90 -12.42 2.42
N HIS A 174 3.68 -11.66 1.66
CA HIS A 174 4.36 -10.46 2.13
C HIS A 174 3.39 -9.27 2.14
N PRO A 175 2.95 -8.73 3.29
CA PRO A 175 2.11 -7.56 3.33
C PRO A 175 2.97 -6.32 3.06
N MET A 176 2.47 -5.45 2.20
CA MET A 176 2.89 -4.06 2.18
C MET A 176 2.13 -3.31 3.28
N ALA A 177 2.84 -2.89 4.33
CA ALA A 177 2.24 -2.04 5.36
C ALA A 177 2.44 -0.57 5.02
N LEU A 178 1.36 0.20 5.04
CA LEU A 178 1.42 1.66 4.90
C LEU A 178 1.44 2.32 6.28
N HIS A 179 2.38 3.23 6.50
CA HIS A 179 2.32 4.18 7.61
C HIS A 179 2.11 5.61 7.09
N HIS A 180 1.00 6.25 7.47
CA HIS A 180 0.74 7.65 7.13
C HIS A 180 1.61 8.58 8.00
N LEU A 181 2.45 9.41 7.36
CA LEU A 181 3.40 10.27 8.07
C LEU A 181 2.78 11.62 8.46
N LYS A 182 2.49 11.76 9.75
CA LYS A 182 2.80 12.99 10.49
C LYS A 182 3.52 12.61 11.78
N PRO A 183 4.57 13.34 12.19
CA PRO A 183 5.95 13.25 11.68
C PRO A 183 6.59 11.90 12.08
N CYS A 184 6.79 10.99 11.13
CA CYS A 184 7.16 9.60 11.41
C CYS A 184 8.65 9.28 11.11
N CYS A 185 9.53 10.29 11.01
CA CYS A 185 10.98 10.05 11.00
C CYS A 185 11.48 9.30 12.26
N ARG A 186 10.78 9.41 13.40
CA ARG A 186 11.16 8.71 14.65
C ARG A 186 10.78 7.24 14.74
N MET A 187 9.87 6.73 13.89
CA MET A 187 9.47 5.31 13.95
C MET A 187 10.28 4.41 13.01
N LEU A 188 10.92 4.99 11.99
CA LEU A 188 11.82 4.27 11.07
C LEU A 188 12.98 3.57 11.81
N GLN A 189 13.40 4.08 12.97
CA GLN A 189 14.56 3.58 13.71
C GLN A 189 14.31 2.31 14.55
N LYS A 190 13.09 1.76 14.60
CA LYS A 190 12.75 0.66 15.54
C LYS A 190 12.56 -0.73 14.94
N SER A 191 12.56 -0.90 13.63
CA SER A 191 12.33 -2.22 13.02
C SER A 191 13.57 -2.70 12.25
N SER A 192 14.30 -3.64 12.84
CA SER A 192 15.51 -4.26 12.28
C SER A 192 15.22 -5.35 11.24
N LYS A 193 13.98 -5.45 10.73
CA LYS A 193 13.50 -6.49 9.81
C LYS A 193 12.87 -5.96 8.51
N LEU A 194 13.06 -4.67 8.22
CA LEU A 194 12.52 -4.05 7.02
C LEU A 194 13.44 -4.37 5.84
N GLU A 195 12.94 -5.10 4.84
CA GLU A 195 13.75 -5.52 3.70
C GLU A 195 13.72 -4.48 2.56
N LEU A 196 12.58 -3.85 2.27
CA LEU A 196 12.50 -2.74 1.32
C LEU A 196 11.52 -1.66 1.79
N GLN A 197 11.89 -0.39 1.56
CA GLN A 197 11.02 0.75 1.80
C GLN A 197 10.95 1.63 0.56
N ARG A 198 9.75 2.10 0.27
CA ARG A 198 9.45 3.01 -0.83
C ARG A 198 8.71 4.21 -0.30
N THR A 199 9.05 5.40 -0.81
CA THR A 199 8.43 6.65 -0.37
C THR A 199 7.66 7.27 -1.51
N LEU A 200 6.40 7.66 -1.27
CA LEU A 200 5.67 8.53 -2.19
C LEU A 200 6.11 9.97 -1.88
N THR A 201 6.76 10.62 -2.83
CA THR A 201 7.29 11.98 -2.71
C THR A 201 6.70 12.86 -3.80
N ARG A 202 6.70 14.17 -3.60
CA ARG A 202 6.56 15.12 -4.72
C ARG A 202 7.88 15.29 -5.46
#